data_AF-A0A349SCP6-F1
#
_entry.id   AF-A0A349SCP6-F1
#
_cell.length_a   1.000
_cell.length_b   1.000
_cell.length_c   1.000
_cell.angle_alpha   90.00
_cell.angle_beta   90.00
_cell.angle_gamma   90.00
#
_symmetry.space_group_name_H-M   'P 1'
#
loop_
_entity.id
_entity.type
_entity.pdbx_description
1 polymer ?
#
loop_
_entity_poly.entity_id
_entity_poly.type
_entity_poly.pdbx_seq_one_letter_code
_entity_poly.pdbx_strand_id
1 'polypeptide(L)'
;ELKTTAGDTQLVLVDLGRGKNRLGGSALGQVFRTLEGTAPDLDSASDMLALFSLLKAARSEGILLAYHDRADGGLLTTAVEMAFAGRCGVTLDLAGAAPIEALFSEELGIVVQIGRADSERFTELANEAGLGDCTHTVAAVEANDAGRENPRLTVLSRGETLYSASLSSLQRTWAETSYHMQKLRDNSDCAQEEYDLLLDTRNPGLNAALSFDVNEDIAAPYIATGVRPKVAVLREQGVNGQVEMAAAFDRAGFEAIDVHMTDLLQGRRSLEEFSTLVACGGFSYGDVLGAGGGWAKTILFNDALRAQFEAFFANPNTLSLGVCNGCQMLSHLSELIPGANNWPSFQRNRSEQFEGRLSLVRIENSNSAFMHDMQGSRFAIAVAHGEGRASFASSTDAEAFAASNSAAMRYVDASGEKTMRYPANPNGASDAIAGLSSVDGRVTLMMPHPERVFRASQNSWHPEDWKEDAPSMRLFRNARRWHG
;
A
#
# COMPACT_ATOMS: atom_id res chain seq x y z
N GLU A 1 0.25 14.03 -0.94
CA GLU A 1 0.79 14.54 0.34
C GLU A 1 1.48 15.88 0.11
N LEU A 2 1.53 16.76 1.10
CA LEU A 2 2.36 17.97 1.03
C LEU A 2 3.84 17.58 1.03
N LYS A 3 4.63 18.22 0.17
CA LYS A 3 6.07 17.99 0.03
C LYS A 3 6.84 18.97 0.91
N THR A 4 7.37 18.50 2.03
CA THR A 4 8.14 19.31 2.99
C THR A 4 9.63 19.37 2.70
N THR A 5 10.12 18.51 1.81
CA THR A 5 11.53 18.44 1.39
C THR A 5 11.83 19.27 0.14
N ALA A 6 10.81 19.88 -0.48
CA ALA A 6 10.93 20.65 -1.72
C ALA A 6 11.39 22.11 -1.52
N GLY A 7 11.92 22.46 -0.35
CA GLY A 7 12.33 23.82 0.00
C GLY A 7 11.16 24.71 0.45
N ASP A 8 11.25 26.01 0.17
CA ASP A 8 10.20 26.99 0.52
C ASP A 8 9.01 26.88 -0.45
N THR A 9 7.83 26.59 0.11
CA THR A 9 6.61 26.31 -0.65
C THR A 9 5.42 27.05 -0.06
N GLN A 10 4.37 27.20 -0.86
CA GLN A 10 3.13 27.85 -0.46
C GLN A 10 1.92 27.11 -1.02
N LEU A 11 0.76 27.31 -0.39
CA LEU A 11 -0.52 26.81 -0.88
C LEU A 11 -1.29 27.92 -1.58
N VAL A 12 -1.73 27.63 -2.81
CA VAL A 12 -2.53 28.53 -3.64
C VAL A 12 -3.91 27.91 -3.83
N LEU A 13 -4.94 28.65 -3.43
CA LEU A 13 -6.34 28.36 -3.72
C LEU A 13 -6.66 28.88 -5.13
N VAL A 14 -7.30 28.05 -5.95
CA VAL A 14 -8.01 28.48 -7.15
C VAL A 14 -9.51 28.41 -6.83
N ASP A 15 -10.12 29.57 -6.56
CA ASP A 15 -11.51 29.72 -6.13
C ASP A 15 -12.45 29.91 -7.34
N LEU A 16 -13.07 28.84 -7.81
CA LEU A 16 -14.05 28.94 -8.89
C LEU A 16 -15.40 29.52 -8.43
N GLY A 17 -15.59 29.69 -7.11
CA GLY A 17 -16.71 30.46 -6.55
C GLY A 17 -16.57 31.96 -6.75
N ARG A 18 -15.39 32.44 -7.21
CA ARG A 18 -15.09 33.86 -7.47
C ARG A 18 -15.49 34.78 -6.30
N GLY A 19 -15.20 34.33 -5.07
CA GLY A 19 -15.45 35.06 -3.83
C GLY A 19 -16.91 35.09 -3.35
N LYS A 20 -17.83 34.36 -3.99
CA LYS A 20 -19.25 34.30 -3.56
C LYS A 20 -19.42 33.64 -2.19
N ASN A 21 -18.55 32.70 -1.84
CA ASN A 21 -18.46 32.01 -0.56
C ASN A 21 -19.83 31.55 -0.02
N ARG A 22 -20.61 30.88 -0.86
CA ARG A 22 -21.95 30.40 -0.53
C ARG A 22 -21.89 29.26 0.51
N LEU A 23 -22.76 29.34 1.54
CA LEU A 23 -22.82 28.38 2.64
C LEU A 23 -24.08 27.51 2.66
N GLY A 24 -25.04 27.77 1.76
CA GLY A 24 -26.30 27.03 1.73
C GLY A 24 -26.06 25.55 1.45
N GLY A 25 -26.62 24.68 2.29
CA GLY A 25 -26.46 23.23 2.17
C GLY A 25 -25.08 22.68 2.54
N SER A 26 -24.17 23.51 3.06
CA SER A 26 -22.81 23.07 3.45
C SER A 26 -22.80 22.07 4.61
N ALA A 27 -21.70 21.33 4.76
CA ALA A 27 -21.42 20.50 5.93
C ALA A 27 -21.46 21.31 7.24
N LEU A 28 -21.00 22.58 7.21
CA LEU A 28 -21.13 23.49 8.34
C LEU A 28 -22.60 23.74 8.69
N GLY A 29 -23.42 24.08 7.70
CA GLY A 29 -24.86 24.25 7.90
C GLY A 29 -25.50 22.99 8.48
N GLN A 30 -25.16 21.82 7.94
CA GLN A 30 -25.67 20.53 8.37
C GLN A 30 -25.39 20.25 9.85
N VAL A 31 -24.16 20.47 10.34
CA VAL A 31 -23.83 20.24 11.76
C VAL A 31 -24.51 21.23 12.72
N PHE A 32 -24.87 22.42 12.23
CA PHE A 32 -25.71 23.39 12.94
C PHE A 32 -27.22 23.22 12.68
N ARG A 33 -27.62 22.16 11.96
CA ARG A 33 -29.02 21.85 11.59
C ARG A 33 -29.71 22.98 10.82
N THR A 34 -28.97 23.65 9.95
CA THR A 34 -29.48 24.68 9.03
C THR A 34 -29.11 24.37 7.58
N LEU A 35 -30.01 24.67 6.66
CA LEU A 35 -29.78 24.60 5.22
C LEU A 35 -30.01 25.97 4.54
N GLU A 36 -30.07 27.03 5.35
CA GLU A 36 -30.36 28.38 4.87
C GLU A 36 -29.22 28.95 4.02
N GLY A 37 -29.56 29.90 3.15
CA GLY A 37 -28.62 30.57 2.26
C GLY A 37 -28.71 30.07 0.81
N THR A 38 -27.76 30.53 0.00
CA THR A 38 -27.60 30.06 -1.39
C THR A 38 -26.56 28.95 -1.40
N ALA A 39 -26.79 27.88 -2.15
CA ALA A 39 -25.81 26.79 -2.30
C ALA A 39 -24.72 27.13 -3.34
N PRO A 40 -23.48 26.64 -3.16
CA PRO A 40 -22.46 26.64 -4.20
C PRO A 40 -22.97 26.06 -5.52
N ASP A 41 -22.51 26.62 -6.64
CA ASP A 41 -22.87 26.17 -7.99
C ASP A 41 -21.76 26.53 -8.99
N LEU A 42 -21.71 25.81 -10.11
CA LEU A 42 -20.83 26.13 -11.23
C LEU A 42 -21.42 27.30 -12.04
N ASP A 43 -21.04 28.52 -11.67
CA ASP A 43 -21.58 29.71 -12.33
C ASP A 43 -21.09 29.90 -13.77
N SER A 44 -19.92 29.35 -14.11
CA SER A 44 -19.33 29.44 -15.43
C SER A 44 -18.66 28.13 -15.84
N ALA A 45 -19.23 27.43 -16.81
CA ALA A 45 -18.66 26.20 -17.34
C ALA A 45 -17.25 26.40 -17.95
N SER A 46 -16.92 27.61 -18.42
CA SER A 46 -15.57 27.90 -18.94
C SER A 46 -14.50 27.86 -17.84
N ASP A 47 -14.86 28.16 -16.60
CA ASP A 47 -13.91 28.18 -15.48
C ASP A 47 -13.39 26.76 -15.17
N MET A 48 -14.23 25.73 -15.35
CA MET A 48 -13.79 24.33 -15.23
C MET A 48 -12.82 23.92 -16.34
N LEU A 49 -13.06 24.35 -17.57
CA LEU A 49 -12.15 24.10 -18.70
C LEU A 49 -10.82 24.85 -18.53
N ALA A 50 -10.89 26.07 -18.02
CA ALA A 50 -9.74 26.89 -17.67
C ALA A 50 -8.91 26.23 -16.56
N LEU A 51 -9.57 25.71 -15.51
CA LEU A 51 -8.89 25.01 -14.42
C LEU A 51 -8.13 23.79 -14.92
N PHE A 52 -8.75 22.99 -15.78
CA PHE A 52 -8.10 21.83 -16.40
C PHE A 52 -6.89 22.25 -17.25
N SER A 53 -7.01 23.35 -18.00
CA SER A 53 -5.93 23.88 -18.84
C SER A 53 -4.75 24.37 -18.01
N LEU A 54 -5.02 25.10 -16.92
CA LEU A 54 -4.03 25.54 -15.93
C LEU A 54 -3.30 24.36 -15.32
N LEU A 55 -4.02 23.36 -14.81
CA LEU A 55 -3.43 22.17 -14.19
C LEU A 55 -2.56 21.38 -15.17
N LYS A 56 -3.01 21.24 -16.42
CA LYS A 56 -2.23 20.56 -17.46
C LYS A 56 -0.92 21.29 -17.74
N ALA A 57 -0.95 22.61 -17.90
CA ALA A 57 0.22 23.42 -18.16
C ALA A 57 1.20 23.38 -16.97
N ALA A 58 0.72 23.69 -15.76
CA ALA A 58 1.53 23.70 -14.54
C ALA A 58 2.14 22.32 -14.24
N ARG A 59 1.40 21.23 -14.46
CA ARG A 59 1.94 19.86 -14.35
C ARG A 59 3.02 19.58 -15.38
N SER A 60 2.84 20.02 -16.63
CA SER A 60 3.84 19.81 -17.69
C SER A 60 5.15 20.56 -17.45
N GLU A 61 5.09 21.67 -16.71
CA GLU A 61 6.25 22.46 -16.28
C GLU A 61 6.83 21.99 -14.93
N GLY A 62 6.24 20.99 -14.27
CA GLY A 62 6.73 20.46 -13.00
C GLY A 62 6.50 21.36 -11.77
N ILE A 63 5.61 22.35 -11.88
CA ILE A 63 5.34 23.36 -10.84
C ILE A 63 4.53 22.78 -9.67
N LEU A 64 3.65 21.82 -9.94
CA LEU A 64 2.70 21.29 -8.96
C LEU A 64 3.37 20.22 -8.09
N LEU A 65 3.47 20.47 -6.79
CA LEU A 65 4.03 19.55 -5.80
C LEU A 65 2.95 18.68 -5.12
N ALA A 66 1.79 19.28 -4.86
CA ALA A 66 0.63 18.61 -4.28
C ALA A 66 -0.66 19.28 -4.76
N TYR A 67 -1.77 18.55 -4.68
CA TYR A 67 -3.10 18.99 -5.10
C TYR A 67 -4.15 18.37 -4.18
N HIS A 68 -5.18 19.13 -3.82
CA HIS A 68 -6.41 18.63 -3.23
C HIS A 68 -7.57 19.57 -3.60
N ASP A 69 -8.74 19.04 -3.93
CA ASP A 69 -9.91 19.87 -4.24
C ASP A 69 -10.60 20.39 -2.97
N ARG A 70 -11.41 21.43 -3.15
CA ARG A 70 -12.33 21.95 -2.14
C ARG A 70 -13.71 21.36 -2.35
N ALA A 71 -14.22 20.71 -1.31
CA ALA A 71 -15.51 20.03 -1.28
C ALA A 71 -16.13 20.17 0.13
N ASP A 72 -16.65 19.09 0.71
CA ASP A 72 -17.28 19.07 2.04
C ASP A 72 -16.36 19.67 3.13
N GLY A 73 -16.88 20.65 3.85
CA GLY A 73 -16.16 21.40 4.89
C GLY A 73 -15.17 22.46 4.37
N GLY A 74 -15.12 22.69 3.06
CA GLY A 74 -14.47 23.85 2.44
C GLY A 74 -12.95 23.86 2.53
N LEU A 75 -12.37 25.07 2.42
CA LEU A 75 -10.93 25.29 2.44
C LEU A 75 -10.26 24.74 3.71
N LEU A 76 -10.95 24.81 4.85
CA LEU A 76 -10.42 24.28 6.11
C LEU A 76 -10.16 22.78 6.01
N THR A 77 -11.15 22.01 5.58
CA THR A 77 -11.03 20.54 5.44
C THR A 77 -9.93 20.21 4.43
N THR A 78 -9.92 20.86 3.26
CA THR A 78 -8.89 20.66 2.24
C THR A 78 -7.47 20.85 2.81
N ALA A 79 -7.22 21.96 3.52
CA ALA A 79 -5.91 22.24 4.08
C ALA A 79 -5.53 21.23 5.19
N VAL A 80 -6.51 20.84 6.02
CA VAL A 80 -6.33 19.86 7.10
C VAL A 80 -6.00 18.47 6.56
N GLU A 81 -6.70 18.00 5.52
CA GLU A 81 -6.44 16.71 4.89
C GLU A 81 -5.10 16.68 4.15
N MET A 82 -4.73 17.77 3.48
CA MET A 82 -3.38 17.95 2.92
C MET A 82 -2.31 17.88 4.01
N ALA A 83 -2.54 18.51 5.17
CA ALA A 83 -1.65 18.47 6.33
C ALA A 83 -1.54 17.06 6.93
N PHE A 84 -2.65 16.31 7.03
CA PHE A 84 -2.64 14.90 7.46
C PHE A 84 -1.79 14.04 6.53
N ALA A 85 -1.98 14.19 5.22
CA ALA A 85 -1.23 13.44 4.23
C ALA A 85 0.26 13.78 4.25
N GLY A 86 0.62 15.07 4.39
CA GLY A 86 2.01 15.54 4.47
C GLY A 86 2.67 15.43 5.85
N ARG A 87 1.90 15.07 6.89
CA ARG A 87 2.34 15.05 8.30
C ARG A 87 3.07 16.32 8.72
N CYS A 88 2.59 17.48 8.30
CA CYS A 88 3.25 18.77 8.49
C CYS A 88 2.29 19.85 8.97
N GLY A 89 2.85 20.95 9.48
CA GLY A 89 2.06 22.11 9.89
C GLY A 89 1.62 22.95 8.69
N VAL A 90 0.47 23.61 8.82
CA VAL A 90 -0.06 24.53 7.80
C VAL A 90 -0.58 25.78 8.51
N THR A 91 -0.14 26.94 8.05
CA THR A 91 -0.66 28.24 8.52
C THR A 91 -1.46 28.88 7.40
N LEU A 92 -2.79 28.88 7.55
CA LEU A 92 -3.73 29.57 6.68
C LEU A 92 -3.80 31.05 7.06
N ASP A 93 -3.79 31.96 6.08
CA ASP A 93 -4.03 33.39 6.28
C ASP A 93 -5.21 33.84 5.42
N LEU A 94 -6.25 34.34 6.08
CA LEU A 94 -7.48 34.79 5.43
C LEU A 94 -7.40 36.25 4.96
N ALA A 95 -6.31 36.97 5.23
CA ALA A 95 -6.07 38.35 4.81
C ALA A 95 -7.24 39.33 5.11
N GLY A 96 -8.03 39.05 6.15
CA GLY A 96 -9.20 39.86 6.53
C GLY A 96 -10.52 39.49 5.85
N ALA A 97 -10.59 38.40 5.08
CA ALA A 97 -11.84 37.83 4.61
C ALA A 97 -12.75 37.39 5.78
N ALA A 98 -14.06 37.30 5.53
CA ALA A 98 -15.02 36.82 6.53
C ALA A 98 -14.70 35.36 6.89
N PRO A 99 -14.30 35.06 8.15
CA PRO A 99 -13.62 33.79 8.43
C PRO A 99 -14.46 32.55 8.17
N ILE A 100 -15.76 32.60 8.47
CA ILE A 100 -16.64 31.43 8.33
C ILE A 100 -16.85 31.11 6.85
N GLU A 101 -17.21 32.11 6.07
CA GLU A 101 -17.47 32.00 4.64
C GLU A 101 -16.21 31.57 3.88
N ALA A 102 -15.05 32.16 4.20
CA ALA A 102 -13.79 31.83 3.54
C ALA A 102 -13.31 30.40 3.84
N LEU A 103 -13.54 29.91 5.06
CA LEU A 103 -13.08 28.57 5.47
C LEU A 103 -14.04 27.45 5.08
N PHE A 104 -15.35 27.67 5.18
CA PHE A 104 -16.35 26.62 5.12
C PHE A 104 -17.27 26.68 3.89
N SER A 105 -17.08 27.65 3.00
CA SER A 105 -17.76 27.59 1.71
C SER A 105 -17.24 26.41 0.89
N GLU A 106 -18.18 25.69 0.30
CA GLU A 106 -17.94 24.48 -0.49
C GLU A 106 -18.05 24.81 -1.99
N GLU A 107 -17.65 26.03 -2.34
CA GLU A 107 -17.49 26.47 -3.72
C GLU A 107 -16.47 25.57 -4.44
N LEU A 108 -16.70 25.31 -5.73
CA LEU A 108 -15.74 24.57 -6.53
C LEU A 108 -14.37 25.26 -6.49
N GLY A 109 -13.31 24.46 -6.48
CA GLY A 109 -11.96 24.99 -6.40
C GLY A 109 -10.96 23.94 -5.95
N ILE A 110 -9.70 24.35 -5.93
CA ILE A 110 -8.58 23.47 -5.60
C ILE A 110 -7.57 24.22 -4.75
N VAL A 111 -6.81 23.48 -3.96
CA VAL A 111 -5.59 23.96 -3.31
C VAL A 111 -4.41 23.19 -3.91
N VAL A 112 -3.44 23.93 -4.42
CA VAL A 112 -2.18 23.37 -4.92
C VAL A 112 -1.01 23.84 -4.08
N GLN A 113 -0.05 22.95 -3.88
CA GLN A 113 1.26 23.32 -3.34
C GLN A 113 2.21 23.58 -4.51
N ILE A 114 2.88 24.72 -4.48
CA ILE A 114 3.91 25.11 -5.44
C ILE A 114 5.16 25.60 -4.70
N GLY A 115 6.31 25.55 -5.38
CA GLY A 115 7.50 26.24 -4.91
C GLY A 115 7.27 27.76 -4.89
N ARG A 116 7.81 28.47 -3.89
CA ARG A 116 7.70 29.94 -3.86
C ARG A 116 8.37 30.57 -5.09
N ALA A 117 9.44 29.94 -5.59
CA ALA A 117 10.13 30.36 -6.81
C ALA A 117 9.24 30.27 -8.07
N ASP A 118 8.24 29.39 -8.08
CA ASP A 118 7.33 29.18 -9.22
C ASP A 118 6.08 30.08 -9.15
N SER A 119 5.97 30.95 -8.15
CA SER A 119 4.77 31.76 -7.91
C SER A 119 4.42 32.66 -9.09
N GLU A 120 5.40 33.37 -9.64
CA GLU A 120 5.18 34.27 -10.78
C GLU A 120 4.70 33.48 -12.01
N ARG A 121 5.36 32.35 -12.30
CA ARG A 121 5.00 31.50 -13.44
C ARG A 121 3.61 30.88 -13.29
N PHE A 122 3.25 30.43 -12.08
CA PHE A 122 1.91 29.92 -11.82
C PHE A 122 0.84 31.00 -12.01
N THR A 123 1.09 32.23 -11.56
CA THR A 123 0.20 33.38 -11.79
C THR A 123 0.07 33.73 -13.28
N GLU A 124 1.15 33.68 -14.06
CA GLU A 124 1.08 33.85 -15.52
C GLU A 124 0.18 32.80 -16.17
N LEU A 125 0.39 31.51 -15.86
CA LEU A 125 -0.44 30.42 -16.37
C LEU A 125 -1.91 30.59 -15.98
N ALA A 126 -2.18 31.05 -14.76
CA ALA A 126 -3.54 31.33 -14.31
C ALA A 126 -4.17 32.49 -15.08
N ASN A 127 -3.41 33.56 -15.34
CA ASN A 127 -3.87 34.69 -16.17
C ASN A 127 -4.15 34.26 -17.62
N GLU A 128 -3.26 33.46 -18.23
CA GLU A 128 -3.44 32.89 -19.57
C GLU A 128 -4.71 32.03 -19.65
N ALA A 129 -5.05 31.31 -18.57
CA ALA A 129 -6.28 30.53 -18.48
C ALA A 129 -7.53 31.37 -18.12
N GLY A 130 -7.39 32.65 -17.76
CA GLY A 130 -8.50 33.51 -17.33
C GLY A 130 -8.94 33.31 -15.87
N LEU A 131 -8.08 32.71 -15.05
CA LEU A 131 -8.30 32.42 -13.62
C LEU A 131 -7.43 33.26 -12.68
N GLY A 132 -6.69 34.26 -13.16
CA GLY A 132 -5.82 35.10 -12.34
C GLY A 132 -6.51 35.66 -11.09
N ASP A 133 -7.67 36.28 -11.27
CA ASP A 133 -8.48 36.86 -10.17
C ASP A 133 -9.10 35.80 -9.24
N CYS A 134 -9.03 34.51 -9.60
CA CYS A 134 -9.49 33.38 -8.80
C CYS A 134 -8.34 32.73 -8.01
N THR A 135 -7.09 33.16 -8.21
CA THR A 135 -5.92 32.59 -7.55
C THR A 135 -5.49 33.38 -6.34
N HIS A 136 -5.35 32.70 -5.20
CA HIS A 136 -5.01 33.32 -3.92
C HIS A 136 -4.00 32.47 -3.17
N THR A 137 -2.87 33.04 -2.76
CA THR A 137 -2.01 32.39 -1.78
C THR A 137 -2.73 32.38 -0.43
N VAL A 138 -3.05 31.19 0.07
CA VAL A 138 -3.89 31.02 1.27
C VAL A 138 -3.13 30.43 2.44
N ALA A 139 -1.99 29.77 2.21
CA ALA A 139 -1.24 29.17 3.30
C ALA A 139 0.27 29.10 3.05
N ALA A 140 1.02 29.09 4.15
CA ALA A 140 2.39 28.61 4.19
C ALA A 140 2.42 27.19 4.76
N VAL A 141 3.28 26.34 4.19
CA VAL A 141 3.56 25.00 4.72
C VAL A 141 4.76 25.12 5.66
N GLU A 142 4.64 24.60 6.88
CA GLU A 142 5.77 24.58 7.80
C GLU A 142 6.80 23.56 7.29
N ALA A 143 8.03 24.03 7.06
CA ALA A 143 9.14 23.15 6.73
C ALA A 143 9.35 22.14 7.87
N ASN A 144 9.68 20.90 7.52
CA ASN A 144 9.86 19.83 8.48
C ASN A 144 11.20 20.02 9.20
N ASP A 145 11.24 20.89 10.22
CA ASP A 145 12.35 20.93 11.16
C ASP A 145 12.32 19.62 11.95
N ALA A 146 13.34 18.78 11.76
CA ALA A 146 13.52 17.44 12.33
C ALA A 146 13.55 17.36 13.87
N GLY A 147 13.02 18.37 14.57
CA GLY A 147 12.92 18.45 16.03
C GLY A 147 11.62 19.06 16.57
N ARG A 148 10.61 19.39 15.75
CA ARG A 148 9.31 19.86 16.28
C ARG A 148 8.41 18.70 16.67
N GLU A 149 8.19 18.58 17.97
CA GLU A 149 7.16 17.72 18.54
C GLU A 149 5.78 18.35 18.22
N ASN A 150 5.00 17.70 17.35
CA ASN A 150 3.57 17.98 17.08
C ASN A 150 3.25 19.19 16.15
N PRO A 151 3.22 18.99 14.81
CA PRO A 151 2.83 20.03 13.86
C PRO A 151 1.41 20.56 14.12
N ARG A 152 1.13 21.79 13.65
CA ARG A 152 -0.13 22.48 13.92
C ARG A 152 -0.81 22.97 12.64
N LEU A 153 -2.14 23.01 12.69
CA LEU A 153 -2.93 23.87 11.82
C LEU A 153 -3.16 25.19 12.55
N THR A 154 -2.82 26.30 11.90
CA THR A 154 -3.07 27.65 12.42
C THR A 154 -3.85 28.45 11.38
N VAL A 155 -4.87 29.18 11.82
CA VAL A 155 -5.65 30.10 10.98
C VAL A 155 -5.44 31.52 11.50
N LEU A 156 -4.98 32.39 10.61
CA LEU A 156 -4.72 33.79 10.85
C LEU A 156 -5.70 34.67 10.09
N SER A 157 -5.95 35.86 10.62
CA SER A 157 -6.56 36.96 9.86
C SER A 157 -5.95 38.28 10.31
N ARG A 158 -5.38 39.03 9.36
CA ARG A 158 -4.68 40.31 9.63
C ARG A 158 -3.60 40.19 10.72
N GLY A 159 -2.91 39.05 10.74
CA GLY A 159 -1.86 38.74 11.73
C GLY A 159 -2.36 38.25 13.09
N GLU A 160 -3.67 38.19 13.33
CA GLU A 160 -4.25 37.64 14.57
C GLU A 160 -4.59 36.16 14.41
N THR A 161 -4.25 35.34 15.41
CA THR A 161 -4.62 33.92 15.44
C THR A 161 -6.08 33.74 15.81
N LEU A 162 -6.88 33.26 14.85
CA LEU A 162 -8.29 32.93 15.04
C LEU A 162 -8.48 31.50 15.58
N TYR A 163 -7.64 30.57 15.13
CA TYR A 163 -7.71 29.16 15.51
C TYR A 163 -6.31 28.53 15.46
N SER A 164 -5.99 27.65 16.40
CA SER A 164 -4.80 26.80 16.30
C SER A 164 -4.98 25.50 17.07
N ALA A 165 -4.74 24.37 16.41
CA ALA A 165 -4.81 23.04 17.01
C ALA A 165 -3.64 22.17 16.55
N SER A 166 -3.29 21.17 17.36
CA SER A 166 -2.31 20.18 16.93
C SER A 166 -2.89 19.27 15.86
N LEU A 167 -2.05 18.87 14.90
CA LEU A 167 -2.44 18.00 13.81
C LEU A 167 -2.93 16.64 14.34
N SER A 168 -2.25 16.09 15.34
CA SER A 168 -2.65 14.86 16.06
C SER A 168 -4.07 14.93 16.63
N SER A 169 -4.45 16.05 17.23
CA SER A 169 -5.79 16.23 17.80
C SER A 169 -6.83 16.29 16.68
N LEU A 170 -6.56 17.08 15.64
CA LEU A 170 -7.44 17.22 14.48
C LEU A 170 -7.63 15.87 13.76
N GLN A 171 -6.55 15.13 13.54
CA GLN A 171 -6.59 13.85 12.82
C GLN A 171 -7.35 12.80 13.62
N ARG A 172 -7.22 12.82 14.95
CA ARG A 172 -8.03 11.96 15.81
C ARG A 172 -9.51 12.30 15.72
N THR A 173 -9.90 13.57 15.85
CA THR A 173 -11.29 14.00 15.66
C THR A 173 -11.83 13.59 14.28
N TRP A 174 -11.07 13.81 13.22
CA TRP A 174 -11.44 13.39 11.85
C TRP A 174 -11.61 11.86 11.74
N ALA A 175 -10.77 11.09 12.43
CA ALA A 175 -10.80 9.62 12.41
C ALA A 175 -11.87 8.98 13.33
N GLU A 176 -12.52 9.75 14.22
CA GLU A 176 -13.46 9.21 15.22
C GLU A 176 -14.59 8.38 14.60
N THR A 177 -15.15 8.83 13.47
CA THR A 177 -16.20 8.07 12.78
C THR A 177 -15.71 6.70 12.34
N SER A 178 -14.54 6.63 11.70
CA SER A 178 -13.95 5.35 11.26
C SER A 178 -13.58 4.47 12.46
N TYR A 179 -12.98 5.05 13.50
CA TYR A 179 -12.66 4.34 14.75
C TYR A 179 -13.91 3.72 15.38
N HIS A 180 -14.99 4.48 15.56
CA HIS A 180 -16.22 3.96 16.17
C HIS A 180 -16.89 2.90 15.30
N MET A 181 -16.91 3.07 13.97
CA MET A 181 -17.44 2.05 13.05
C MET A 181 -16.63 0.76 13.12
N GLN A 182 -15.30 0.84 13.08
CA GLN A 182 -14.42 -0.32 13.21
C GLN A 182 -14.58 -0.99 14.57
N LYS A 183 -14.63 -0.22 15.66
CA LYS A 183 -14.81 -0.77 17.01
C LYS A 183 -16.14 -1.52 17.19
N LEU A 184 -17.20 -1.11 16.48
CA LEU A 184 -18.51 -1.76 16.51
C LEU A 184 -18.57 -3.01 15.62
N ARG A 185 -17.81 -3.01 14.50
CA ARG A 185 -17.89 -4.04 13.44
C ARG A 185 -16.81 -5.12 13.56
N ASP A 186 -15.60 -4.72 13.93
CA ASP A 186 -14.35 -5.49 13.90
C ASP A 186 -13.88 -5.81 15.33
N ASN A 187 -12.64 -6.28 15.48
CA ASN A 187 -12.02 -6.41 16.80
C ASN A 187 -11.72 -5.02 17.42
N SER A 188 -12.34 -4.73 18.58
CA SER A 188 -12.23 -3.43 19.25
C SER A 188 -10.81 -3.04 19.66
N ASP A 189 -9.95 -4.01 19.97
CA ASP A 189 -8.56 -3.76 20.36
C ASP A 189 -7.74 -3.36 19.14
N CYS A 190 -7.98 -3.99 17.98
CA CYS A 190 -7.34 -3.59 16.72
C CYS A 190 -7.77 -2.16 16.33
N ALA A 191 -9.06 -1.85 16.40
CA ALA A 191 -9.56 -0.50 16.13
C ALA A 191 -8.93 0.55 17.07
N GLN A 192 -8.76 0.21 18.36
CA GLN A 192 -8.08 1.07 19.33
C GLN A 192 -6.59 1.24 19.00
N GLU A 193 -5.87 0.16 18.68
CA GLU A 193 -4.44 0.22 18.33
C GLU A 193 -4.20 1.11 17.10
N GLU A 194 -5.04 1.01 16.06
CA GLU A 194 -4.94 1.87 14.87
C GLU A 194 -5.25 3.33 15.19
N TYR A 195 -6.28 3.59 15.99
CA TYR A 195 -6.63 4.95 16.40
C TYR A 195 -5.53 5.61 17.24
N ASP A 196 -4.91 4.84 18.16
CA ASP A 196 -3.84 5.33 19.03
C ASP A 196 -2.49 5.51 18.31
N LEU A 197 -2.33 4.96 17.10
CA LEU A 197 -1.19 5.29 16.26
C LEU A 197 -1.13 6.78 15.90
N LEU A 198 -2.28 7.46 15.86
CA LEU A 198 -2.38 8.91 15.58
C LEU A 198 -1.81 9.79 16.71
N LEU A 199 -1.54 9.20 17.89
CA LEU A 199 -0.87 9.90 19.00
C LEU A 199 0.66 9.92 18.82
N ASP A 200 1.22 9.03 17.99
CA ASP A 200 2.65 8.99 17.73
C ASP A 200 3.05 10.03 16.68
N THR A 201 3.31 11.24 17.16
CA THR A 201 3.74 12.38 16.35
C THR A 201 5.15 12.21 15.76
N ARG A 202 5.91 11.19 16.19
CA ARG A 202 7.26 10.89 15.69
C ARG A 202 7.28 9.74 14.70
N ASN A 203 6.12 9.16 14.40
CA ASN A 203 6.00 8.08 13.43
C ASN A 203 6.45 8.58 12.04
N PRO A 204 7.57 8.07 11.48
CA PRO A 204 8.13 8.55 10.22
C PRO A 204 7.32 8.11 8.99
N GLY A 205 6.23 7.35 9.19
CA GLY A 205 5.45 6.76 8.11
C GLY A 205 6.18 5.60 7.42
N LEU A 206 5.67 5.22 6.24
CA LEU A 206 6.34 4.22 5.41
C LEU A 206 7.71 4.74 4.97
N ASN A 207 8.72 3.87 5.04
CA ASN A 207 10.09 4.19 4.64
C ASN A 207 10.79 2.93 4.12
N ALA A 208 11.78 3.09 3.24
CA ALA A 208 12.53 1.97 2.69
C ALA A 208 14.02 2.05 3.03
N ALA A 209 14.63 0.89 3.25
CA ALA A 209 16.08 0.73 3.39
C ALA A 209 16.46 -0.61 2.76
N LEU A 210 17.21 -0.59 1.66
CA LEU A 210 17.49 -1.77 0.85
C LEU A 210 18.94 -2.21 1.03
N SER A 211 19.17 -3.52 1.09
CA SER A 211 20.52 -4.13 1.13
C SER A 211 21.10 -4.41 -0.26
N PHE A 212 20.40 -3.99 -1.31
CA PHE A 212 20.76 -4.18 -2.71
C PHE A 212 20.31 -2.98 -3.57
N ASP A 213 20.86 -2.86 -4.78
CA ASP A 213 20.41 -1.87 -5.75
C ASP A 213 19.12 -2.35 -6.43
N VAL A 214 18.02 -1.63 -6.20
CA VAL A 214 16.70 -1.92 -6.79
C VAL A 214 16.71 -1.85 -8.32
N ASN A 215 17.62 -1.07 -8.90
CA ASN A 215 17.71 -0.87 -10.34
C ASN A 215 18.63 -1.90 -11.03
N GLU A 216 19.31 -2.76 -10.27
CA GLU A 216 20.16 -3.82 -10.82
C GLU A 216 19.33 -5.02 -11.28
N ASP A 217 19.37 -5.32 -12.57
CA ASP A 217 18.78 -6.53 -13.13
C ASP A 217 19.76 -7.70 -13.10
N ILE A 218 19.81 -8.40 -11.96
CA ILE A 218 20.64 -9.60 -11.80
C ILE A 218 20.22 -10.77 -12.70
N ALA A 219 19.02 -10.72 -13.31
CA ALA A 219 18.53 -11.75 -14.23
C ALA A 219 18.98 -11.50 -15.68
N ALA A 220 19.41 -10.27 -16.01
CA ALA A 220 19.76 -9.86 -17.36
C ALA A 220 20.79 -10.77 -18.06
N PRO A 221 21.89 -11.24 -17.42
CA PRO A 221 22.85 -12.15 -18.07
C PRO A 221 22.21 -13.45 -18.54
N TYR A 222 21.23 -13.94 -17.80
CA TYR A 222 20.54 -15.19 -18.10
C TYR A 222 19.43 -14.99 -19.13
N ILE A 223 18.71 -13.87 -19.07
CA ILE A 223 17.74 -13.45 -20.10
C ILE A 223 18.43 -13.31 -21.46
N ALA A 224 19.64 -12.73 -21.50
CA ALA A 224 20.41 -12.53 -22.72
C ALA A 224 20.78 -13.83 -23.45
N THR A 225 20.78 -14.98 -22.75
CA THR A 225 20.99 -16.31 -23.38
C THR A 225 19.82 -16.74 -24.27
N GLY A 226 18.64 -16.15 -24.09
CA GLY A 226 17.39 -16.56 -24.74
C GLY A 226 16.72 -17.80 -24.12
N VAL A 227 17.35 -18.46 -23.14
CA VAL A 227 16.76 -19.60 -22.43
C VAL A 227 15.79 -19.09 -21.36
N ARG A 228 14.53 -19.49 -21.49
CA ARG A 228 13.44 -19.15 -20.57
C ARG A 228 12.95 -20.41 -19.84
N PRO A 229 13.32 -20.62 -18.56
CA PRO A 229 12.77 -21.72 -17.77
C PRO A 229 11.25 -21.59 -17.65
N LYS A 230 10.54 -22.73 -17.66
CA LYS A 230 9.07 -22.74 -17.53
C LYS A 230 8.66 -22.61 -16.08
N VAL A 231 7.69 -21.71 -15.83
CA VAL A 231 6.99 -21.61 -14.55
C VAL A 231 5.52 -21.98 -14.73
N ALA A 232 5.05 -22.91 -13.89
CA ALA A 232 3.63 -23.21 -13.78
C ALA A 232 2.96 -22.12 -12.93
N VAL A 233 2.24 -21.21 -13.58
CA VAL A 233 1.41 -20.21 -12.92
C VAL A 233 0.10 -20.89 -12.55
N LEU A 234 0.12 -21.54 -11.39
CA LEU A 234 -0.93 -22.43 -10.94
C LEU A 234 -2.12 -21.64 -10.42
N ARG A 235 -3.30 -21.99 -10.92
CA ARG A 235 -4.58 -21.41 -10.48
C ARG A 235 -5.70 -22.44 -10.37
N GLU A 236 -6.68 -22.09 -9.57
CA GLU A 236 -7.94 -22.80 -9.36
C GLU A 236 -9.12 -21.85 -9.59
N GLN A 237 -10.35 -22.36 -9.70
CA GLN A 237 -11.56 -21.55 -9.70
C GLN A 237 -11.59 -20.57 -8.50
N GLY A 238 -11.68 -19.28 -8.79
CA GLY A 238 -11.69 -18.21 -7.79
C GLY A 238 -10.32 -17.57 -7.50
N VAL A 239 -9.23 -18.13 -8.02
CA VAL A 239 -7.92 -17.45 -8.06
C VAL A 239 -8.00 -16.23 -8.98
N ASN A 240 -7.40 -15.11 -8.57
CA ASN A 240 -7.54 -13.82 -9.27
C ASN A 240 -6.24 -13.01 -9.39
N GLY A 241 -5.11 -13.48 -8.86
CA GLY A 241 -3.81 -12.81 -8.95
C GLY A 241 -2.82 -13.42 -9.95
N GLN A 242 -3.27 -14.33 -10.81
CA GLN A 242 -2.39 -15.10 -11.71
C GLN A 242 -1.78 -14.27 -12.84
N VAL A 243 -2.44 -13.18 -13.28
CA VAL A 243 -1.99 -12.42 -14.45
C VAL A 243 -0.80 -11.55 -14.09
N GLU A 244 -0.87 -10.83 -12.98
CA GLU A 244 0.24 -10.05 -12.46
C GLU A 244 1.40 -10.94 -11.98
N MET A 245 1.11 -12.14 -11.44
CA MET A 245 2.11 -13.14 -11.12
C MET A 245 2.87 -13.60 -12.37
N ALA A 246 2.15 -13.95 -13.44
CA ALA A 246 2.76 -14.32 -14.71
C ALA A 246 3.61 -13.18 -15.27
N ALA A 247 3.16 -11.93 -15.20
CA ALA A 247 3.90 -10.77 -15.67
C ALA A 247 5.21 -10.54 -14.89
N ALA A 248 5.20 -10.75 -13.57
CA ALA A 248 6.40 -10.62 -12.75
C ALA A 248 7.46 -11.68 -13.09
N PHE A 249 7.04 -12.94 -13.26
CA PHE A 249 7.94 -14.01 -13.71
C PHE A 249 8.42 -13.81 -15.16
N ASP A 250 7.55 -13.37 -16.06
CA ASP A 250 7.89 -13.09 -17.46
C ASP A 250 8.97 -12.00 -17.56
N ARG A 251 8.82 -10.93 -16.77
CA ARG A 251 9.82 -9.85 -16.63
C ARG A 251 11.15 -10.36 -16.10
N ALA A 252 11.15 -11.35 -15.20
CA ALA A 252 12.36 -12.00 -14.72
C ALA A 252 12.97 -13.02 -15.70
N GLY A 253 12.36 -13.25 -16.87
CA GLY A 253 12.90 -14.10 -17.92
C GLY A 253 12.34 -15.53 -17.99
N PHE A 254 11.22 -15.82 -17.33
CA PHE A 254 10.58 -17.13 -17.39
C PHE A 254 9.58 -17.24 -18.55
N GLU A 255 9.35 -18.47 -19.03
CA GLU A 255 8.17 -18.80 -19.83
C GLU A 255 7.01 -19.08 -18.87
N ALA A 256 6.15 -18.08 -18.64
CA ALA A 256 5.02 -18.20 -17.73
C ALA A 256 3.85 -18.92 -18.41
N ILE A 257 3.47 -20.09 -17.89
CA ILE A 257 2.39 -20.92 -18.44
C ILE A 257 1.21 -20.89 -17.47
N ASP A 258 0.03 -20.53 -17.99
CA ASP A 258 -1.22 -20.70 -17.25
C ASP A 258 -1.50 -22.20 -17.05
N VAL A 259 -1.57 -22.62 -15.78
CA VAL A 259 -1.88 -24.00 -15.42
C VAL A 259 -3.08 -23.98 -14.48
N HIS A 260 -4.25 -24.28 -15.03
CA HIS A 260 -5.43 -24.49 -14.21
C HIS A 260 -5.39 -25.89 -13.58
N MET A 261 -5.98 -26.07 -12.40
CA MET A 261 -6.09 -27.39 -11.77
C MET A 261 -6.76 -28.44 -12.67
N THR A 262 -7.70 -28.01 -13.54
CA THR A 262 -8.32 -28.91 -14.53
C THR A 262 -7.36 -29.37 -15.63
N ASP A 263 -6.27 -28.64 -15.90
CA ASP A 263 -5.24 -29.07 -16.84
C ASP A 263 -4.45 -30.25 -16.29
N LEU A 264 -4.12 -30.19 -14.99
CA LEU A 264 -3.44 -31.29 -14.29
C LEU A 264 -4.40 -32.50 -14.12
N LEU A 265 -5.64 -32.26 -13.67
CA LEU A 265 -6.64 -33.31 -13.49
C LEU A 265 -6.95 -34.10 -14.77
N GLN A 266 -6.93 -33.42 -15.92
CA GLN A 266 -7.26 -34.02 -17.22
C GLN A 266 -6.01 -34.40 -18.03
N GLY A 267 -4.80 -34.28 -17.44
CA GLY A 267 -3.54 -34.64 -18.09
C GLY A 267 -3.20 -33.78 -19.31
N ARG A 268 -3.75 -32.56 -19.42
CA ARG A 268 -3.33 -31.60 -20.46
C ARG A 268 -1.95 -31.01 -20.17
N ARG A 269 -1.55 -31.02 -18.90
CA ARG A 269 -0.24 -30.59 -18.40
C ARG A 269 0.25 -31.53 -17.32
N SER A 270 1.56 -31.61 -17.16
CA SER A 270 2.23 -32.32 -16.07
C SER A 270 3.22 -31.41 -15.36
N LEU A 271 3.32 -31.52 -14.02
CA LEU A 271 4.29 -30.71 -13.25
C LEU A 271 5.75 -31.02 -13.60
N GLU A 272 6.03 -32.18 -14.19
CA GLU A 272 7.37 -32.54 -14.67
C GLU A 272 7.86 -31.65 -15.83
N GLU A 273 6.96 -30.93 -16.50
CA GLU A 273 7.30 -29.95 -17.55
C GLU A 273 7.97 -28.69 -16.99
N PHE A 274 7.95 -28.49 -15.67
CA PHE A 274 8.28 -27.22 -15.02
C PHE A 274 9.45 -27.36 -14.04
N SER A 275 10.26 -26.30 -13.95
CA SER A 275 11.29 -26.17 -12.92
C SER A 275 10.87 -25.22 -11.79
N THR A 276 9.83 -24.42 -12.01
CA THR A 276 9.24 -23.55 -10.99
C THR A 276 7.72 -23.72 -10.98
N LEU A 277 7.13 -23.75 -9.79
CA LEU A 277 5.67 -23.66 -9.60
C LEU A 277 5.36 -22.42 -8.75
N VAL A 278 4.33 -21.68 -9.13
CA VAL A 278 3.78 -20.63 -8.28
C VAL A 278 2.28 -20.82 -8.08
N ALA A 279 1.86 -20.97 -6.83
CA ALA A 279 0.46 -20.96 -6.45
C ALA A 279 0.01 -19.52 -6.21
N CYS A 280 -0.94 -19.05 -7.02
CA CYS A 280 -1.33 -17.64 -7.07
C CYS A 280 -2.37 -17.27 -6.00
N GLY A 281 -2.49 -15.96 -5.72
CA GLY A 281 -3.47 -15.43 -4.77
C GLY A 281 -4.89 -15.31 -5.33
N GLY A 282 -5.88 -15.19 -4.43
CA GLY A 282 -7.29 -15.01 -4.77
C GLY A 282 -8.21 -15.60 -3.70
N PHE A 283 -9.37 -16.09 -4.10
CA PHE A 283 -10.38 -16.68 -3.22
C PHE A 283 -10.82 -18.01 -3.82
N SER A 284 -9.92 -18.99 -3.88
CA SER A 284 -10.26 -20.30 -4.43
C SER A 284 -11.45 -20.90 -3.68
N TYR A 285 -12.48 -21.34 -4.42
CA TYR A 285 -13.77 -21.77 -3.87
C TYR A 285 -14.47 -20.75 -2.94
N GLY A 286 -14.15 -19.46 -3.05
CA GLY A 286 -14.67 -18.41 -2.17
C GLY A 286 -14.22 -18.54 -0.71
N ASP A 287 -13.08 -19.22 -0.47
CA ASP A 287 -12.53 -19.56 0.86
C ASP A 287 -13.46 -20.40 1.74
N VAL A 288 -14.49 -21.02 1.16
CA VAL A 288 -15.37 -21.95 1.88
C VAL A 288 -14.57 -23.19 2.29
N LEU A 289 -14.79 -23.65 3.53
CA LEU A 289 -14.02 -24.72 4.20
C LEU A 289 -12.57 -24.34 4.58
N GLY A 290 -12.30 -23.03 4.72
CA GLY A 290 -11.00 -22.45 5.05
C GLY A 290 -10.23 -22.06 3.80
N ALA A 291 -9.65 -20.86 3.79
CA ALA A 291 -8.98 -20.31 2.62
C ALA A 291 -7.84 -21.23 2.14
N GLY A 292 -7.80 -21.53 0.83
CA GLY A 292 -6.86 -22.49 0.23
C GLY A 292 -7.13 -23.97 0.56
N GLY A 293 -8.01 -24.27 1.52
CA GLY A 293 -8.29 -25.63 1.99
C GLY A 293 -9.01 -26.50 0.96
N GLY A 294 -9.99 -25.94 0.24
CA GLY A 294 -10.67 -26.65 -0.86
C GLY A 294 -9.71 -27.03 -1.98
N TRP A 295 -8.85 -26.09 -2.38
CA TRP A 295 -7.82 -26.31 -3.41
C TRP A 295 -6.81 -27.37 -2.99
N ALA A 296 -6.28 -27.30 -1.76
CA ALA A 296 -5.36 -28.31 -1.25
C ALA A 296 -6.00 -29.71 -1.17
N LYS A 297 -7.25 -29.80 -0.70
CA LYS A 297 -7.97 -31.09 -0.59
C LYS A 297 -8.22 -31.74 -1.95
N THR A 298 -8.46 -30.94 -3.01
CA THR A 298 -8.54 -31.45 -4.39
C THR A 298 -7.27 -32.18 -4.81
N ILE A 299 -6.10 -31.69 -4.38
CA ILE A 299 -4.81 -32.34 -4.63
C ILE A 299 -4.65 -33.58 -3.75
N LEU A 300 -4.88 -33.45 -2.44
CA LEU A 300 -4.64 -34.51 -1.46
C LEU A 300 -5.55 -35.74 -1.65
N PHE A 301 -6.79 -35.54 -2.12
CA PHE A 301 -7.78 -36.61 -2.31
C PHE A 301 -7.79 -37.19 -3.73
N ASN A 302 -6.85 -36.77 -4.58
CA ASN A 302 -6.63 -37.36 -5.89
C ASN A 302 -5.23 -37.97 -5.94
N ASP A 303 -5.13 -39.30 -5.95
CA ASP A 303 -3.85 -40.01 -5.85
C ASP A 303 -2.83 -39.60 -6.93
N ALA A 304 -3.30 -39.35 -8.16
CA ALA A 304 -2.43 -38.94 -9.26
C ALA A 304 -1.88 -37.52 -9.08
N LEU A 305 -2.71 -36.57 -8.67
CA LEU A 305 -2.25 -35.21 -8.34
C LEU A 305 -1.33 -35.22 -7.13
N ARG A 306 -1.72 -35.91 -6.05
CA ARG A 306 -0.89 -36.04 -4.84
C ARG A 306 0.51 -36.51 -5.18
N ALA A 307 0.63 -37.61 -5.96
CA ALA A 307 1.92 -38.14 -6.38
C ALA A 307 2.71 -37.14 -7.25
N GLN A 308 2.03 -36.41 -8.14
CA GLN A 308 2.67 -35.41 -9.01
C GLN A 308 3.24 -34.22 -8.22
N PHE A 309 2.51 -33.70 -7.23
CA PHE A 309 2.98 -32.62 -6.36
C PHE A 309 4.11 -33.09 -5.43
N GLU A 310 3.98 -34.28 -4.82
CA GLU A 310 5.02 -34.87 -3.98
C GLU A 310 6.33 -35.06 -4.75
N ALA A 311 6.25 -35.60 -5.97
CA ALA A 311 7.41 -35.75 -6.86
C ALA A 311 8.04 -34.39 -7.23
N PHE A 312 7.22 -33.37 -7.48
CA PHE A 312 7.69 -32.03 -7.78
C PHE A 312 8.46 -31.41 -6.59
N PHE A 313 7.93 -31.50 -5.37
CA PHE A 313 8.57 -30.94 -4.18
C PHE A 313 9.83 -31.72 -3.77
N ALA A 314 9.86 -33.03 -3.99
CA ALA A 314 11.01 -33.89 -3.71
C ALA A 314 12.18 -33.67 -4.68
N ASN A 315 11.93 -33.16 -5.89
CA ASN A 315 12.99 -32.91 -6.88
C ASN A 315 13.90 -31.75 -6.44
N PRO A 316 15.22 -31.95 -6.27
CA PRO A 316 16.12 -30.90 -5.79
C PRO A 316 16.31 -29.74 -6.79
N ASN A 317 15.88 -29.89 -8.04
CA ASN A 317 16.01 -28.89 -9.10
C ASN A 317 14.75 -28.03 -9.30
N THR A 318 13.79 -28.08 -8.36
CA THR A 318 12.55 -27.29 -8.43
C THR A 318 12.48 -26.19 -7.38
N LEU A 319 11.80 -25.10 -7.74
CA LEU A 319 11.40 -24.02 -6.83
C LEU A 319 9.87 -23.93 -6.75
N SER A 320 9.36 -23.55 -5.57
CA SER A 320 7.94 -23.32 -5.35
C SER A 320 7.69 -22.02 -4.59
N LEU A 321 6.74 -21.23 -5.06
CA LEU A 321 6.27 -20.02 -4.41
C LEU A 321 4.76 -20.11 -4.14
N GLY A 322 4.33 -19.81 -2.92
CA GLY A 322 2.92 -19.63 -2.58
C GLY A 322 2.66 -18.22 -2.12
N VAL A 323 1.75 -17.51 -2.78
CA VAL A 323 1.36 -16.13 -2.41
C VAL A 323 -0.10 -16.07 -2.01
N CYS A 324 -0.38 -15.48 -0.84
CA CYS A 324 -1.71 -15.29 -0.27
C CYS A 324 -2.55 -16.58 -0.27
N ASN A 325 -3.51 -16.77 -1.18
CA ASN A 325 -4.27 -18.01 -1.29
C ASN A 325 -3.43 -19.22 -1.67
N GLY A 326 -2.39 -19.03 -2.48
CA GLY A 326 -1.40 -20.06 -2.74
C GLY A 326 -0.51 -20.37 -1.54
N CYS A 327 -0.24 -19.38 -0.68
CA CYS A 327 0.44 -19.60 0.61
C CYS A 327 -0.41 -20.49 1.52
N GLN A 328 -1.69 -20.16 1.66
CA GLN A 328 -2.65 -20.97 2.43
C GLN A 328 -2.76 -22.40 1.86
N MET A 329 -2.95 -22.54 0.55
CA MET A 329 -3.04 -23.84 -0.11
C MET A 329 -1.78 -24.69 0.12
N LEU A 330 -0.59 -24.14 -0.13
CA LEU A 330 0.65 -24.89 0.08
C LEU A 330 0.92 -25.21 1.56
N SER A 331 0.46 -24.37 2.50
CA SER A 331 0.54 -24.68 3.93
C SER A 331 -0.26 -25.94 4.30
N HIS A 332 -1.39 -26.18 3.62
CA HIS A 332 -2.18 -27.40 3.77
C HIS A 332 -1.55 -28.62 3.07
N LEU A 333 -0.57 -28.42 2.18
CA LEU A 333 0.20 -29.48 1.54
C LEU A 333 1.55 -29.75 2.22
N SER A 334 1.75 -29.25 3.45
CA SER A 334 3.03 -29.39 4.17
C SER A 334 3.49 -30.85 4.30
N GLU A 335 2.56 -31.83 4.37
CA GLU A 335 2.90 -33.26 4.39
C GLU A 335 3.59 -33.77 3.12
N LEU A 336 3.45 -33.06 1.99
CA LEU A 336 4.10 -33.38 0.72
C LEU A 336 5.40 -32.60 0.50
N ILE A 337 5.71 -31.62 1.37
CA ILE A 337 6.82 -30.68 1.17
C ILE A 337 7.96 -31.02 2.14
N PRO A 338 9.14 -31.46 1.64
CA PRO A 338 10.29 -31.71 2.49
C PRO A 338 10.68 -30.47 3.30
N GLY A 339 10.82 -30.64 4.62
CA GLY A 339 11.22 -29.55 5.53
C GLY A 339 10.10 -28.56 5.87
N ALA A 340 8.83 -28.92 5.67
CA ALA A 340 7.65 -28.10 6.03
C ALA A 340 6.89 -28.57 7.29
N ASN A 341 7.39 -29.59 8.00
CA ASN A 341 6.67 -30.26 9.09
C ASN A 341 6.15 -29.33 10.20
N ASN A 342 6.87 -28.23 10.47
CA ASN A 342 6.58 -27.30 11.56
C ASN A 342 5.93 -25.99 11.06
N TRP A 343 5.40 -25.98 9.84
CA TRP A 343 4.76 -24.77 9.31
C TRP A 343 3.47 -24.44 10.06
N PRO A 344 3.18 -23.14 10.26
CA PRO A 344 1.90 -22.72 10.77
C PRO A 344 0.80 -22.94 9.73
N SER A 345 -0.44 -23.04 10.20
CA SER A 345 -1.62 -22.79 9.38
C SER A 345 -1.89 -21.28 9.32
N PHE A 346 -2.65 -20.84 8.31
CA PHE A 346 -3.08 -19.45 8.20
C PHE A 346 -4.57 -19.35 8.53
N GLN A 347 -4.89 -18.50 9.51
CA GLN A 347 -6.21 -18.38 10.11
C GLN A 347 -6.76 -16.96 9.92
N ARG A 348 -8.04 -16.78 10.25
CA ARG A 348 -8.70 -15.47 10.31
C ARG A 348 -7.83 -14.43 11.01
N ASN A 349 -7.73 -13.25 10.41
CA ASN A 349 -7.01 -12.11 10.97
C ASN A 349 -7.54 -11.78 12.37
N ARG A 350 -6.67 -11.30 13.27
CA ARG A 350 -7.07 -10.84 14.60
C ARG A 350 -8.10 -9.70 14.55
N SER A 351 -8.09 -8.88 13.50
CA SER A 351 -9.06 -7.82 13.28
C SER A 351 -10.47 -8.34 12.98
N GLU A 352 -10.62 -9.64 12.68
CA GLU A 352 -11.85 -10.26 12.14
C GLU A 352 -12.28 -9.71 10.78
N GLN A 353 -11.44 -8.89 10.15
CA GLN A 353 -11.72 -8.18 8.91
C GLN A 353 -10.72 -8.53 7.81
N PHE A 354 -11.14 -8.34 6.55
CA PHE A 354 -10.22 -8.34 5.41
C PHE A 354 -9.33 -7.09 5.45
N GLU A 355 -8.02 -7.27 5.32
CA GLU A 355 -7.05 -6.17 5.33
C GLU A 355 -6.50 -5.93 3.92
N GLY A 356 -6.90 -4.82 3.31
CA GLY A 356 -6.29 -4.25 2.11
C GLY A 356 -5.34 -3.13 2.49
N ARG A 357 -4.05 -3.43 2.67
CA ARG A 357 -3.06 -2.51 3.24
C ARG A 357 -1.80 -2.45 2.38
N LEU A 358 -1.08 -1.34 2.50
CA LEU A 358 0.34 -1.29 2.16
C LEU A 358 1.12 -1.36 3.48
N SER A 359 1.77 -2.50 3.75
CA SER A 359 2.39 -2.79 5.04
C SER A 359 3.91 -2.80 4.92
N LEU A 360 4.61 -2.37 5.98
CA LEU A 360 6.06 -2.42 6.03
C LEU A 360 6.52 -3.83 6.43
N VAL A 361 7.46 -4.37 5.67
CA VAL A 361 8.07 -5.68 5.95
C VAL A 361 9.58 -5.57 5.97
N ARG A 362 10.21 -6.47 6.71
CA ARG A 362 11.66 -6.71 6.70
C ARG A 362 11.93 -8.13 6.22
N ILE A 363 12.92 -8.27 5.35
CA ILE A 363 13.42 -9.57 4.90
C ILE A 363 14.41 -10.10 5.92
N GLU A 364 14.12 -11.27 6.46
CA GLU A 364 14.92 -11.92 7.49
C GLU A 364 16.01 -12.80 6.86
N ASN A 365 17.05 -13.10 7.65
CA ASN A 365 18.05 -14.06 7.23
C ASN A 365 17.45 -15.48 7.28
N SER A 366 17.19 -16.05 6.10
CA SER A 366 16.54 -17.34 5.93
C SER A 366 17.14 -18.11 4.75
N ASN A 367 16.76 -19.38 4.61
CA ASN A 367 17.19 -20.23 3.51
C ASN A 367 16.44 -19.96 2.20
N SER A 368 15.43 -19.08 2.18
CA SER A 368 14.58 -18.85 1.00
C SER A 368 15.40 -18.48 -0.25
N ALA A 369 15.30 -19.33 -1.29
CA ALA A 369 15.92 -19.05 -2.59
C ALA A 369 15.36 -17.78 -3.25
N PHE A 370 14.08 -17.46 -3.01
CA PHE A 370 13.43 -16.26 -3.54
C PHE A 370 13.95 -14.97 -2.86
N MET A 371 14.36 -15.04 -1.60
CA MET A 371 14.79 -13.85 -0.83
C MET A 371 16.30 -13.75 -0.63
N HIS A 372 17.07 -14.50 -1.41
CA HIS A 372 18.53 -14.43 -1.41
C HIS A 372 19.05 -13.02 -1.70
N ASP A 373 20.11 -12.57 -1.04
CA ASP A 373 20.68 -11.22 -1.13
C ASP A 373 19.69 -10.06 -0.87
N MET A 374 18.59 -10.31 -0.16
CA MET A 374 17.64 -9.27 0.25
C MET A 374 17.61 -9.06 1.77
N GLN A 375 18.37 -9.85 2.53
CA GLN A 375 18.36 -9.86 4.00
C GLN A 375 18.62 -8.45 4.55
N GLY A 376 17.85 -8.06 5.56
CA GLY A 376 17.92 -6.74 6.17
C GLY A 376 17.18 -5.64 5.41
N SER A 377 16.75 -5.89 4.16
CA SER A 377 15.93 -4.93 3.42
C SER A 377 14.59 -4.73 4.10
N ARG A 378 14.17 -3.47 4.19
CA ARG A 378 12.86 -3.02 4.66
C ARG A 378 12.18 -2.22 3.55
N PHE A 379 10.96 -2.58 3.21
CA PHE A 379 10.16 -1.88 2.21
C PHE A 379 8.68 -2.17 2.40
N ALA A 380 7.84 -1.38 1.74
CA ALA A 380 6.39 -1.56 1.78
C ALA A 380 5.95 -2.63 0.76
N ILE A 381 4.97 -3.45 1.11
CA ILE A 381 4.43 -4.51 0.25
C ILE A 381 2.90 -4.58 0.36
N ALA A 382 2.24 -4.95 -0.74
CA ALA A 382 0.78 -5.06 -0.77
C ALA A 382 0.29 -6.23 0.09
N VAL A 383 -0.73 -5.99 0.91
CA VAL A 383 -1.43 -6.96 1.73
C VAL A 383 -2.91 -6.94 1.36
N ALA A 384 -3.50 -8.12 1.16
CA ALA A 384 -4.88 -8.28 0.71
C ALA A 384 -5.45 -9.64 1.16
N HIS A 385 -5.72 -9.81 2.45
CA HIS A 385 -6.23 -11.10 2.98
C HIS A 385 -7.15 -10.94 4.20
N GLY A 386 -8.10 -11.87 4.37
CA GLY A 386 -8.91 -12.04 5.58
C GLY A 386 -8.45 -13.16 6.50
N GLU A 387 -7.63 -14.09 5.99
CA GLU A 387 -7.14 -15.28 6.71
C GLU A 387 -5.61 -15.39 6.60
N GLY A 388 -4.88 -14.36 7.05
CA GLY A 388 -3.41 -14.33 6.95
C GLY A 388 -2.66 -14.55 8.25
N ARG A 389 -3.35 -14.83 9.37
CA ARG A 389 -2.71 -14.95 10.67
C ARG A 389 -2.03 -16.31 10.82
N ALA A 390 -0.70 -16.34 10.83
CA ALA A 390 0.05 -17.55 11.12
C ALA A 390 -0.29 -18.09 12.53
N SER A 391 -0.64 -19.37 12.62
CA SER A 391 -1.03 -20.07 13.84
C SER A 391 -0.41 -21.47 13.86
N PHE A 392 0.44 -21.71 14.84
CA PHE A 392 1.07 -23.01 15.09
C PHE A 392 0.15 -23.94 15.88
N ALA A 393 0.20 -25.23 15.58
CA ALA A 393 -0.62 -26.24 16.27
C ALA A 393 -0.20 -26.45 17.73
N SER A 394 1.08 -26.29 18.04
CA SER A 394 1.64 -26.39 19.38
C SER A 394 2.78 -25.39 19.63
N SER A 395 3.12 -25.17 20.90
CA SER A 395 4.33 -24.40 21.26
C SER A 395 5.61 -25.08 20.80
N THR A 396 5.63 -26.41 20.76
CA THR A 396 6.76 -27.19 20.25
C THR A 396 7.01 -26.93 18.76
N ASP A 397 5.95 -26.85 17.94
CA ASP A 397 6.09 -26.51 16.52
C ASP A 397 6.59 -25.09 16.34
N ALA A 398 6.10 -24.14 17.15
CA ALA A 398 6.56 -22.76 17.12
C ALA A 398 8.05 -22.63 17.50
N GLU A 399 8.50 -23.35 18.53
CA GLU A 399 9.90 -23.39 18.94
C GLU A 399 10.79 -24.04 17.87
N ALA A 400 10.34 -25.16 17.28
CA ALA A 400 11.06 -25.84 16.22
C ALA A 400 11.17 -24.98 14.95
N PHE A 401 10.11 -24.25 14.59
CA PHE A 401 10.12 -23.28 13.49
C PHE A 401 11.05 -22.10 13.77
N ALA A 402 11.03 -21.56 15.00
CA ALA A 402 11.92 -20.48 15.39
C ALA A 402 13.41 -20.89 15.30
N ALA A 403 13.72 -22.17 15.58
CA ALA A 403 15.06 -22.73 15.48
C ALA A 403 15.51 -23.09 14.05
N SER A 404 14.60 -23.12 13.06
CA SER A 404 14.90 -23.64 11.71
C SER A 404 15.33 -22.58 10.69
N ASN A 405 15.48 -21.31 11.09
CA ASN A 405 15.75 -20.17 10.19
C ASN A 405 14.76 -20.09 9.01
N SER A 406 13.51 -20.50 9.25
CA SER A 406 12.49 -20.58 8.21
C SER A 406 11.60 -19.35 8.11
N ALA A 407 11.69 -18.40 9.06
CA ALA A 407 11.01 -17.10 8.92
C ALA A 407 11.77 -16.25 7.88
N ALA A 408 11.13 -15.96 6.75
CA ALA A 408 11.76 -15.27 5.62
C ALA A 408 11.39 -13.78 5.56
N MET A 409 10.21 -13.42 6.06
CA MET A 409 9.71 -12.05 6.05
C MET A 409 8.88 -11.78 7.30
N ARG A 410 9.04 -10.58 7.88
CA ARG A 410 8.26 -10.13 9.04
C ARG A 410 7.64 -8.76 8.83
N TYR A 411 6.46 -8.56 9.41
CA TYR A 411 5.87 -7.23 9.55
C TYR A 411 6.65 -6.40 10.56
N VAL A 412 6.91 -5.15 10.20
CA VAL A 412 7.63 -4.19 11.05
C VAL A 412 6.84 -2.89 11.16
N ASP A 413 7.03 -2.15 12.25
CA ASP A 413 6.51 -0.80 12.36
C ASP A 413 7.35 0.20 11.56
N ALA A 414 6.96 1.48 11.61
CA ALA A 414 7.63 2.55 10.90
C ALA A 414 9.09 2.79 11.36
N SER A 415 9.48 2.34 12.55
CA SER A 415 10.88 2.38 13.00
C SER A 415 11.72 1.24 12.42
N GLY A 416 11.07 0.24 11.81
CA GLY A 416 11.71 -0.96 11.27
C GLY A 416 11.85 -2.10 12.27
N GLU A 417 11.23 -1.95 13.44
CA GLU A 417 11.19 -2.99 14.47
C GLU A 417 10.02 -3.94 14.26
N LYS A 418 10.28 -5.22 14.52
CA LYS A 418 9.26 -6.28 14.44
C LYS A 418 8.11 -5.97 15.38
N THR A 419 6.88 -5.98 14.87
CA THR A 419 5.72 -5.55 15.65
C THR A 419 4.55 -6.53 15.61
N MET A 420 3.84 -6.58 16.74
CA MET A 420 2.59 -7.30 16.92
C MET A 420 1.38 -6.38 16.94
N ARG A 421 1.61 -5.06 16.82
CA ARG A 421 0.56 -4.05 16.87
C ARG A 421 -0.08 -3.88 15.50
N TYR A 422 -1.39 -3.82 15.49
CA TYR A 422 -2.20 -3.49 14.34
C TYR A 422 -2.19 -1.96 14.10
N PRO A 423 -2.25 -1.47 12.84
CA PRO A 423 -2.32 -2.23 11.59
C PRO A 423 -0.94 -2.53 10.97
N ALA A 424 0.17 -2.14 11.61
CA ALA A 424 1.52 -2.39 11.10
C ALA A 424 1.78 -3.89 10.89
N ASN A 425 1.31 -4.71 11.83
CA ASN A 425 1.02 -6.12 11.61
C ASN A 425 -0.49 -6.29 11.35
N PRO A 426 -0.92 -6.50 10.09
CA PRO A 426 -2.34 -6.41 9.73
C PRO A 426 -3.17 -7.61 10.19
N ASN A 427 -2.55 -8.79 10.36
CA ASN A 427 -3.29 -10.01 10.70
C ASN A 427 -3.10 -10.48 12.15
N GLY A 428 -2.14 -9.92 12.89
CA GLY A 428 -1.82 -10.32 14.25
C GLY A 428 -1.07 -11.65 14.35
N ALA A 429 -0.36 -12.08 13.30
CA ALA A 429 0.47 -13.29 13.29
C ALA A 429 1.56 -13.20 14.35
N SER A 430 1.64 -14.18 15.26
CA SER A 430 2.68 -14.23 16.29
C SER A 430 4.07 -14.14 15.67
N ASP A 431 4.98 -13.47 16.38
CA ASP A 431 6.33 -13.18 15.89
C ASP A 431 6.35 -12.37 14.57
N ALA A 432 5.23 -11.73 14.22
CA ALA A 432 5.05 -10.90 13.04
C ALA A 432 5.35 -11.60 11.71
N ILE A 433 5.16 -12.92 11.63
CA ILE A 433 5.46 -13.70 10.43
C ILE A 433 4.58 -13.23 9.26
N ALA A 434 5.23 -12.78 8.18
CA ALA A 434 4.59 -12.41 6.92
C ALA A 434 4.93 -13.39 5.78
N GLY A 435 6.08 -14.07 5.89
CA GLY A 435 6.51 -15.10 4.96
C GLY A 435 7.52 -16.06 5.57
N LEU A 436 7.58 -17.27 5.03
CA LEU A 436 8.37 -18.39 5.53
C LEU A 436 8.91 -19.26 4.39
N SER A 437 9.88 -20.12 4.67
CA SER A 437 10.43 -21.09 3.72
C SER A 437 10.47 -22.52 4.27
N SER A 438 10.68 -23.48 3.38
CA SER A 438 11.11 -24.83 3.77
C SER A 438 12.53 -24.74 4.35
N VAL A 439 12.93 -25.78 5.10
CA VAL A 439 14.29 -25.85 5.67
C VAL A 439 15.36 -25.79 4.58
N ASP A 440 15.13 -26.39 3.41
CA ASP A 440 16.06 -26.35 2.28
C ASP A 440 15.93 -25.08 1.40
N GLY A 441 14.97 -24.20 1.71
CA GLY A 441 14.81 -22.91 1.04
C GLY A 441 14.10 -22.91 -0.30
N ARG A 442 13.78 -24.08 -0.88
CA ARG A 442 13.25 -24.19 -2.25
C ARG A 442 11.75 -23.90 -2.34
N VAL A 443 11.02 -24.06 -1.24
CA VAL A 443 9.62 -23.64 -1.13
C VAL A 443 9.53 -22.40 -0.26
N THR A 444 8.89 -21.33 -0.75
CA THR A 444 8.66 -20.10 0.02
C THR A 444 7.18 -19.75 -0.01
N LEU A 445 6.61 -19.46 1.15
CA LEU A 445 5.23 -19.02 1.32
C LEU A 445 5.19 -17.60 1.86
N MET A 446 4.27 -16.77 1.39
CA MET A 446 4.04 -15.45 1.96
C MET A 446 2.60 -14.99 1.79
N MET A 447 2.10 -14.26 2.78
CA MET A 447 0.77 -13.66 2.72
C MET A 447 0.72 -12.35 1.91
N PRO A 448 1.73 -11.46 1.98
CA PRO A 448 1.80 -10.29 1.10
C PRO A 448 1.97 -10.65 -0.38
N HIS A 449 1.64 -9.71 -1.26
CA HIS A 449 1.63 -9.85 -2.71
C HIS A 449 2.81 -9.12 -3.39
N PRO A 450 4.00 -9.73 -3.52
CA PRO A 450 5.13 -9.10 -4.20
C PRO A 450 4.86 -8.78 -5.69
N GLU A 451 4.03 -9.60 -6.33
CA GLU A 451 3.64 -9.52 -7.74
C GLU A 451 2.66 -8.39 -8.06
N ARG A 452 2.01 -7.80 -7.03
CA ARG A 452 1.13 -6.64 -7.22
C ARG A 452 1.88 -5.31 -7.19
N VAL A 453 3.13 -5.33 -6.72
CA VAL A 453 3.93 -4.12 -6.46
C VAL A 453 5.37 -4.25 -6.99
N PHE A 454 5.61 -5.09 -7.99
CA PHE A 454 6.95 -5.28 -8.57
C PHE A 454 7.42 -4.11 -9.44
N ARG A 455 6.50 -3.23 -9.87
CA ARG A 455 6.83 -1.96 -10.53
C ARG A 455 6.74 -0.82 -9.53
N ALA A 456 7.65 0.14 -9.61
CA ALA A 456 7.64 1.33 -8.76
C ALA A 456 6.27 2.02 -8.79
N SER A 457 5.72 2.23 -9.99
CA SER A 457 4.42 2.87 -10.22
C SER A 457 3.20 2.14 -9.64
N GLN A 458 3.33 0.88 -9.23
CA GLN A 458 2.25 0.09 -8.62
C GLN A 458 2.21 0.23 -7.09
N ASN A 459 3.21 0.86 -6.50
CA ASN A 459 3.27 1.07 -5.06
C ASN A 459 2.48 2.33 -4.67
N SER A 460 1.53 2.20 -3.72
CA SER A 460 0.75 3.35 -3.23
C SER A 460 1.62 4.45 -2.62
N TRP A 461 2.81 4.09 -2.15
CA TRP A 461 3.88 5.00 -1.73
C TRP A 461 5.22 4.33 -2.05
N HIS A 462 6.19 5.09 -2.56
CA HIS A 462 7.56 4.62 -2.75
C HIS A 462 8.55 5.79 -2.72
N PRO A 463 9.84 5.53 -2.42
CA PRO A 463 10.92 6.49 -2.63
C PRO A 463 11.03 6.96 -4.09
N GLU A 464 11.36 8.23 -4.30
CA GLU A 464 11.42 8.86 -5.64
C GLU A 464 12.57 8.33 -6.53
N ASP A 465 13.59 7.70 -5.95
CA ASP A 465 14.75 7.16 -6.65
C ASP A 465 14.50 5.80 -7.32
N TRP A 466 13.34 5.19 -7.06
CA TRP A 466 12.91 3.97 -7.76
C TRP A 466 12.43 4.33 -9.17
N LYS A 467 13.05 3.73 -10.19
CA LYS A 467 12.76 4.01 -11.60
C LYS A 467 11.55 3.21 -12.06
N GLU A 468 11.78 2.04 -12.63
CA GLU A 468 10.73 1.15 -13.14
C GLU A 468 10.41 0.02 -12.16
N ASP A 469 11.46 -0.59 -11.58
CA ASP A 469 11.33 -1.74 -10.68
C ASP A 469 11.20 -1.29 -9.24
N ALA A 470 10.42 -2.06 -8.48
CA ALA A 470 10.36 -1.99 -7.03
C ALA A 470 11.15 -3.16 -6.41
N PRO A 471 11.45 -3.11 -5.10
CA PRO A 471 12.26 -4.12 -4.42
C PRO A 471 11.71 -5.55 -4.56
N SER A 472 10.40 -5.72 -4.64
CA SER A 472 9.80 -7.05 -4.79
C SER A 472 10.14 -7.73 -6.12
N MET A 473 10.57 -6.97 -7.15
CA MET A 473 11.03 -7.54 -8.43
C MET A 473 12.25 -8.46 -8.23
N ARG A 474 13.07 -8.19 -7.21
CA ARG A 474 14.25 -8.99 -6.88
C ARG A 474 13.90 -10.45 -6.56
N LEU A 475 12.72 -10.73 -6.01
CA LEU A 475 12.29 -12.11 -5.69
C LEU A 475 12.24 -12.99 -6.93
N PHE A 476 11.64 -12.48 -8.01
CA PHE A 476 11.48 -13.21 -9.27
C PHE A 476 12.82 -13.34 -9.99
N ARG A 477 13.67 -12.30 -9.91
CA ARG A 477 15.04 -12.34 -10.46
C ARG A 477 15.94 -13.33 -9.72
N ASN A 478 15.82 -13.45 -8.39
CA ASN A 478 16.51 -14.45 -7.60
C ASN A 478 16.12 -15.87 -8.03
N ALA A 479 14.82 -16.12 -8.26
CA ALA A 479 14.36 -17.39 -8.80
C ALA A 479 14.97 -17.68 -10.18
N ARG A 480 15.10 -16.67 -11.05
CA ARG A 480 15.76 -16.84 -12.36
C ARG A 480 17.23 -17.23 -12.20
N ARG A 481 17.96 -16.52 -11.35
CA ARG A 481 19.39 -16.74 -11.06
C ARG A 481 19.66 -18.10 -10.45
N TRP A 482 18.72 -18.62 -9.64
CA TRP A 482 18.84 -19.94 -9.03
C TRP A 482 18.91 -21.07 -10.06
N HIS A 483 18.21 -20.95 -11.19
CA HIS A 483 18.18 -21.95 -12.27
C HIS A 483 19.41 -21.94 -13.19
N GLY A 484 20.36 -21.01 -13.02
CA GLY A 484 21.34 -20.67 -14.06
C GLY A 484 20.74 -19.59 -14.94
#